data_AF-A0A5J4PPL1-F1
#
_entry.id   AF-A0A5J4PPL1-F1
#
_cell.length_a   1.000
_cell.length_b   1.000
_cell.length_c   1.000
_cell.angle_alpha   90.00
_cell.angle_beta   90.00
_cell.angle_gamma   90.00
#
_symmetry.space_group_name_H-M   'P 1'
#
loop_
_entity.id
_entity.type
_entity.pdbx_description
1 polymer ?
#
loop_
_entity_poly.entity_id
_entity_poly.type
_entity_poly.pdbx_seq_one_letter_code
_entity_poly.pdbx_strand_id
1 'polypeptide(L)' 'NNLTVVNGKTTTRTIFTLPKFTIPDDKMLVVELNEQSGGRHQRFTVDNADLVRAKVINELKVK' A
#
# COMPACT_ATOMS: atom_id res chain seq x y z
N ASN A 1 0.58 -3.19 13.63
CA ASN A 1 -0.45 -3.97 12.93
C ASN A 1 -1.72 -3.12 12.88
N ASN A 2 -2.17 -2.68 11.70
CA ASN A 2 -3.38 -1.87 11.56
C ASN A 2 -4.54 -2.81 11.21
N LEU A 3 -5.52 -2.92 12.12
CA LEU A 3 -6.70 -3.73 11.92
C LEU A 3 -7.82 -2.85 11.36
N THR A 4 -8.30 -3.18 10.17
CA THR A 4 -9.46 -2.52 9.55
C THR A 4 -10.55 -3.56 9.29
N VAL A 5 -11.77 -3.32 9.77
CA VAL A 5 -12.93 -4.16 9.47
C VAL A 5 -13.60 -3.65 8.20
N VAL A 6 -13.84 -4.54 7.24
CA VAL A 6 -14.53 -4.22 5.98
C VAL A 6 -15.79 -5.06 5.89
N ASN A 7 -16.95 -4.40 5.77
CA ASN A 7 -18.23 -5.08 5.66
C ASN A 7 -18.44 -5.68 4.27
N GLY A 8 -19.27 -6.72 4.17
CA GLY A 8 -19.64 -7.32 2.89
C GLY A 8 -20.27 -6.30 1.94
N LYS A 9 -19.93 -6.39 0.65
CA LYS A 9 -20.44 -5.50 -0.42
C LYS A 9 -20.15 -4.00 -0.19
N THR A 10 -19.14 -3.67 0.62
CA THR A 10 -18.67 -2.28 0.81
C THR A 10 -17.30 -2.06 0.17
N THR A 11 -17.00 -0.80 -0.13
CA THR A 11 -15.68 -0.36 -0.60
C THR A 11 -15.01 0.45 0.51
N THR A 12 -13.84 0.00 0.97
CA THR A 12 -13.00 0.73 1.93
C THR A 12 -11.75 1.24 1.23
N ARG A 13 -11.34 2.47 1.56
CA ARG A 13 -10.08 3.07 1.10
C ARG A 13 -9.20 3.39 2.30
N THR A 14 -8.03 2.75 2.37
CA THR A 14 -7.01 3.02 3.39
C THR A 14 -5.81 3.68 2.73
N ILE A 15 -5.34 4.79 3.30
CA ILE A 15 -4.17 5.53 2.79
C ILE A 15 -3.05 5.36 3.81
N PHE A 16 -1.92 4.83 3.36
CA PHE A 16 -0.70 4.76 4.14
C PHE A 16 0.28 5.81 3.64
N THR A 17 0.74 6.66 4.55
CA THR A 17 1.84 7.58 4.30
C THR A 17 3.08 7.05 5.00
N LEU A 18 4.20 7.05 4.27
CA LEU A 18 5.50 6.65 4.80
C LEU A 18 6.40 7.89 4.84
N PRO A 19 7.25 8.05 5.87
CA PRO A 19 8.28 9.09 5.83
C PRO A 19 9.18 8.87 4.61
N LYS A 20 9.83 9.91 4.10
CA LYS A 20 10.77 9.78 2.99
C LYS A 20 11.89 8.80 3.37
N PHE A 21 12.13 7.82 2.51
CA PHE A 21 13.19 6.83 2.67
C PHE A 21 13.80 6.50 1.30
N THR A 22 14.95 5.86 1.31
CA THR A 22 15.62 5.35 0.10
C THR A 22 15.39 3.85 0.02
N ILE A 23 14.95 3.36 -1.15
CA ILE A 23 15.03 1.94 -1.48
C ILE A 23 16.41 1.72 -2.08
N PRO A 24 17.31 0.93 -1.45
CA PRO A 24 18.63 0.66 -2.01
C PRO A 24 18.56 -0.12 -3.33
N ASP A 25 19.66 -0.11 -4.08
CA ASP A 25 19.81 -0.97 -5.26
C ASP A 25 19.57 -2.44 -4.90
N ASP A 26 18.95 -3.17 -5.84
CA ASP A 26 18.54 -4.57 -5.68
C ASP A 26 17.60 -4.84 -4.49
N LYS A 27 16.86 -3.81 -4.04
CA LYS A 27 15.79 -3.94 -3.05
C LYS A 27 14.46 -3.44 -3.61
N MET A 28 13.38 -3.87 -2.97
CA MET A 28 12.01 -3.49 -3.28
C MET A 28 11.22 -3.27 -2.00
N LEU A 29 10.21 -2.41 -2.06
CA LEU A 29 9.21 -2.32 -1.01
C LEU A 29 8.15 -3.40 -1.27
N VAL A 30 7.94 -4.29 -0.29
CA VAL A 30 6.87 -5.28 -0.34
C VAL A 30 5.76 -4.82 0.58
N VAL A 31 4.53 -4.76 0.06
CA VAL A 31 3.34 -4.51 0.86
C VAL A 31 2.45 -5.73 0.82
N GLU A 32 2.05 -6.19 2.00
CA GLU A 32 1.24 -7.38 2.17
C GLU A 32 -0.03 -7.04 2.94
N LEU A 33 -1.16 -7.51 2.41
CA LEU A 33 -2.48 -7.40 2.99
C LEU A 33 -2.96 -8.82 3.30
N ASN A 34 -3.32 -9.05 4.56
CA ASN A 34 -3.75 -10.34 5.05
C ASN A 34 -5.10 -10.21 5.72
N GLU A 35 -5.98 -11.17 5.46
CA GLU A 35 -7.24 -11.30 6.18
C GLU A 35 -7.02 -12.12 7.45
N GLN A 36 -7.34 -11.54 8.61
CA GLN A 36 -7.20 -12.24 9.87
C GLN A 36 -8.12 -13.47 9.90
N SER A 37 -7.55 -14.64 10.17
CA SER A 37 -8.27 -15.92 10.16
C SER A 37 -9.00 -16.23 8.85
N GLY A 38 -8.54 -15.63 7.74
CA GLY A 38 -9.05 -15.88 6.39
C GLY A 38 -7.98 -16.49 5.48
N GLY A 39 -8.38 -16.88 4.27
CA GLY A 39 -7.47 -17.46 3.27
C GLY A 39 -6.88 -16.45 2.28
N ARG A 40 -7.23 -15.17 2.39
CA ARG A 40 -6.84 -14.14 1.43
C ARG A 40 -5.54 -13.47 1.86
N HIS A 41 -4.52 -13.61 1.00
CA HIS A 41 -3.23 -12.93 1.09
C HIS A 41 -2.95 -12.24 -0.24
N GLN A 42 -2.80 -10.93 -0.21
CA GLN A 42 -2.45 -10.14 -1.38
C GLN A 42 -1.11 -9.47 -1.14
N ARG A 43 -0.20 -9.64 -2.10
CA ARG A 43 1.14 -9.09 -2.07
C ARG A 43 1.35 -8.23 -3.30
N PHE A 44 1.87 -7.03 -3.12
CA PHE A 44 2.34 -6.18 -4.20
C PHE A 44 3.73 -5.65 -3.88
N THR A 45 4.53 -5.55 -4.93
CA THR A 45 5.90 -5.06 -4.86
C THR A 45 5.97 -3.69 -5.50
N VAL A 46 6.80 -2.82 -4.94
CA VAL A 46 7.11 -1.51 -5.49
C VAL A 46 8.61 -1.49 -5.73
N ASP A 47 8.99 -1.49 -7.00
CA ASP A 47 10.37 -1.39 -7.44
C ASP A 47 10.75 0.06 -7.76
N ASN A 48 12.04 0.32 -7.95
CA ASN A 48 12.51 1.66 -8.35
C ASN A 48 11.83 2.17 -9.62
N ALA A 49 11.56 1.28 -10.59
CA ALA A 49 10.86 1.65 -11.82
C ALA A 49 9.42 2.13 -11.58
N ASP A 50 8.76 1.62 -10.54
CA ASP A 50 7.40 2.07 -10.17
C ASP A 50 7.44 3.45 -9.53
N LEU A 51 8.46 3.75 -8.72
CA LEU A 51 8.68 5.07 -8.14
C LEU A 51 8.94 6.13 -9.21
N VAL A 52 9.77 5.81 -10.22
CA VAL A 52 10.05 6.72 -11.34
C VAL A 52 8.80 7.02 -12.17
N ARG A 53 7.89 6.04 -12.32
CA ARG A 53 6.62 6.22 -13.03
C ARG A 53 5.51 6.83 -12.16
N ALA A 54 5.72 6.92 -10.85
CA ALA A 54 4.71 7.39 -9.93
C ALA A 54 4.38 8.87 -10.17
N LYS A 55 3.09 9.20 -10.07
CA LYS A 55 2.64 10.59 -10.15
C LYS A 55 2.84 11.27 -8.81
N VAL A 56 3.49 12.43 -8.81
CA VAL A 56 3.54 13.32 -7.65
C VAL A 56 2.11 13.80 -7.36
N ILE A 57 1.66 13.60 -6.14
CA ILE A 57 0.37 14.10 -5.65
C ILE A 57 0.67 15.39 -4.88
N ASN A 58 0.43 16.55 -5.51
CA ASN A 58 0.63 17.85 -4.88
C ASN A 58 -0.38 18.11 -3.75
N GLU A 59 -1.60 17.59 -3.89
CA GLU A 59 -2.68 17.72 -2.91
C GLU A 59 -3.41 16.38 -2.77
N LEU A 60 -3.43 15.84 -1.55
CA LEU A 60 -4.22 14.66 -1.25
C LEU A 60 -5.68 15.07 -1.02
N LYS A 61 -6.54 14.90 -2.03
CA LYS A 61 -7.99 15.03 -1.85
C LYS A 61 -8.53 13.76 -1.20
N VAL A 62 -8.63 13.78 0.13
CA VAL A 62 -9.40 12.81 0.90
C VAL A 62 -10.85 13.27 0.89
N LYS A 63 -11.77 12.39 0.47
CA LYS A 63 -13.21 12.65 0.49
C LYS A 63 -13.75 12.57 1.90
#